data_AF-A0A842VS27-F1
#
_entry.id   AF-A0A842VS27-F1
#
_cell.length_a   1.000
_cell.length_b   1.000
_cell.length_c   1.000
_cell.angle_alpha   90.00
_cell.angle_beta   90.00
_cell.angle_gamma   90.00
#
_symmetry.space_group_name_H-M   'P 1'
#
loop_
_entity.id
_entity.type
_entity.pdbx_description
1 polymer ?
#
loop_
_entity_poly.entity_id
_entity_poly.type
_entity_poly.pdbx_seq_one_letter_code
_entity_poly.pdbx_strand_id
1 'polypeptide(L)'
;MTEELTREIIGIANRSKWKKVKTFIISLLKKTLKEDAGYVIVVLDGIVNKKKVSEHNFTINSKREVEKIKLIDQFEHLSLYQYTELTSDHISLSIEDNMIVLLAKYMGVDVNHGKYFDFSIHIDSINSPFFTVGTENRINCAEIVELIQSTENERHEKKNEEEKEEDINYEVQTFESLTGKNAIWRGKETKQFIQWKEKISQKYYEKTECPAYYSGNPTKNFIEYLSSILPKAKKAVKKKQKRKGKESSESNDQKSTTEKDIFERIMGKNAIWRGKETNQFKKWKEKTSKEYYLQTNCPAYYDGKITTNYCDYLCELPEKMRSEDSKRKNSKSKKLKKHVKNSTNKKKVTNVKNEVKNNHNYEAQIFEEISNKKAIWNGKETKSFRKWKNKISEKYRDSTGGYTYYGDKLTSPYKEYLSSFLQ
;
A
#
# COMPACT_ATOMS: atom_id res chain seq x y z
N MET A 1 -9.89 37.69 9.19
CA MET A 1 -11.07 37.42 8.34
C MET A 1 -11.06 35.95 8.00
N THR A 2 -12.20 35.26 7.98
CA THR A 2 -12.31 33.93 7.35
C THR A 2 -12.50 34.14 5.86
N GLU A 3 -11.52 33.75 5.06
CA GLU A 3 -11.60 33.88 3.60
C GLU A 3 -12.69 32.94 3.06
N GLU A 4 -13.59 33.46 2.22
CA GLU A 4 -14.61 32.67 1.53
C GLU A 4 -13.98 31.93 0.34
N LEU A 5 -13.14 30.95 0.66
CA LEU A 5 -12.37 30.18 -0.31
C LEU A 5 -13.26 29.15 -1.01
N THR A 6 -13.17 29.09 -2.33
CA THR A 6 -13.78 28.00 -3.11
C THR A 6 -13.14 26.67 -2.74
N ARG A 7 -13.99 25.70 -2.39
CA ARG A 7 -13.67 24.33 -2.04
C ARG A 7 -14.48 23.39 -2.91
N GLU A 8 -13.83 22.37 -3.44
CA GLU A 8 -14.45 21.32 -4.24
C GLU A 8 -14.14 19.95 -3.62
N ILE A 9 -15.18 19.12 -3.51
CA ILE A 9 -15.12 17.75 -3.00
C ILE A 9 -15.84 16.83 -3.98
N ILE A 10 -15.09 15.86 -4.51
CA ILE A 10 -15.63 14.73 -5.27
C ILE A 10 -15.61 13.54 -4.32
N GLY A 11 -16.78 12.97 -3.98
CA GLY A 11 -16.88 11.87 -3.02
C GLY A 11 -17.61 10.67 -3.59
N ILE A 12 -17.06 9.47 -3.42
CA ILE A 12 -17.67 8.20 -3.86
C ILE A 12 -17.88 7.32 -2.63
N ALA A 13 -19.11 6.85 -2.42
CA ALA A 13 -19.46 5.95 -1.32
C ALA A 13 -20.39 4.84 -1.80
N ASN A 14 -20.35 3.65 -1.20
CA ASN A 14 -21.41 2.66 -1.46
C ASN A 14 -22.78 3.15 -0.93
N ARG A 15 -23.89 2.85 -1.62
CA ARG A 15 -25.27 3.28 -1.26
C ARG A 15 -25.67 2.92 0.18
N SER A 16 -25.16 1.82 0.72
CA SER A 16 -25.33 1.45 2.15
C SER A 16 -24.84 2.50 3.14
N LYS A 17 -23.86 3.34 2.74
CA LYS A 17 -23.36 4.47 3.52
C LYS A 17 -24.22 5.72 3.44
N TRP A 18 -25.41 5.72 2.79
CA TRP A 18 -26.28 6.91 2.70
C TRP A 18 -26.47 7.63 4.04
N LYS A 19 -26.67 6.89 5.15
CA LYS A 19 -26.80 7.47 6.50
C LYS A 19 -25.55 8.26 6.95
N LYS A 20 -24.34 7.85 6.54
CA LYS A 20 -23.09 8.60 6.75
C LYS A 20 -23.01 9.84 5.85
N VAL A 21 -23.26 9.69 4.55
CA VAL A 21 -23.23 10.80 3.57
C VAL A 21 -24.26 11.88 3.91
N LYS A 22 -25.49 11.48 4.28
CA LYS A 22 -26.54 12.35 4.85
C LYS A 22 -26.05 13.14 6.08
N THR A 23 -25.25 12.52 6.94
CA THR A 23 -24.66 13.18 8.12
C THR A 23 -23.57 14.19 7.73
N PHE A 24 -22.79 13.90 6.69
CA PHE A 24 -21.84 14.85 6.09
C PHE A 24 -22.57 16.06 5.49
N ILE A 25 -23.61 15.85 4.67
CA ILE A 25 -24.41 16.94 4.08
C ILE A 25 -24.96 17.86 5.18
N ILE A 26 -25.56 17.29 6.23
CA ILE A 26 -26.08 18.07 7.38
C ILE A 26 -24.97 18.87 8.09
N SER A 27 -23.74 18.37 8.13
CA SER A 27 -22.58 19.06 8.70
C SER A 27 -22.02 20.16 7.78
N LEU A 28 -22.04 19.93 6.47
CA LEU A 28 -21.63 20.89 5.44
C LEU A 28 -22.60 22.08 5.43
N LEU A 29 -23.90 21.84 5.21
CA LEU A 29 -24.94 22.87 5.20
C LEU A 29 -24.94 23.72 6.48
N LYS A 30 -24.73 23.14 7.66
CA LYS A 30 -24.66 23.90 8.93
C LYS A 30 -23.45 24.84 9.04
N LYS A 31 -22.40 24.61 8.24
CA LYS A 31 -21.19 25.44 8.15
C LYS A 31 -21.24 26.48 7.04
N THR A 32 -21.98 26.20 5.95
CA THR A 32 -22.01 27.01 4.73
C THR A 32 -23.32 27.77 4.52
N LEU A 33 -24.40 27.46 5.25
CA LEU A 33 -25.67 28.18 5.17
C LEU A 33 -25.49 29.67 5.49
N LYS A 34 -25.87 30.51 4.52
CA LYS A 34 -25.96 31.97 4.62
C LYS A 34 -27.44 32.33 4.83
N GLU A 35 -27.72 33.09 5.88
CA GLU A 35 -29.08 33.26 6.42
C GLU A 35 -29.95 34.23 5.58
N ASP A 36 -29.31 34.96 4.67
CA ASP A 36 -29.87 35.84 3.64
C ASP A 36 -30.30 35.10 2.36
N ALA A 37 -29.59 34.03 1.98
CA ALA A 37 -29.88 33.25 0.77
C ALA A 37 -30.66 31.95 1.03
N GLY A 38 -30.22 31.15 2.00
CA GLY A 38 -30.72 29.80 2.20
C GLY A 38 -30.30 28.80 1.12
N TYR A 39 -30.45 27.51 1.41
CA TYR A 39 -30.32 26.44 0.41
C TYR A 39 -31.69 26.08 -0.17
N VAL A 40 -31.80 26.07 -1.49
CA VAL A 40 -32.87 25.39 -2.23
C VAL A 40 -32.43 23.95 -2.49
N ILE A 41 -33.35 23.00 -2.32
CA ILE A 41 -33.10 21.58 -2.49
C ILE A 41 -34.11 21.00 -3.46
N VAL A 42 -33.62 20.20 -4.40
CA VAL A 42 -34.39 19.47 -5.42
C VAL A 42 -34.07 17.99 -5.27
N VAL A 43 -35.11 17.17 -5.07
CA VAL A 43 -35.01 15.71 -5.03
C VAL A 43 -35.71 15.14 -6.26
N LEU A 44 -34.99 14.35 -7.07
CA LEU A 44 -35.54 13.65 -8.24
C LEU A 44 -35.65 12.14 -7.98
N ASP A 45 -36.74 11.56 -8.47
CA ASP A 45 -37.13 10.14 -8.37
C ASP A 45 -36.84 9.50 -7.00
N GLY A 46 -37.35 10.16 -5.97
CA GLY A 46 -37.04 9.86 -4.57
C GLY A 46 -38.19 9.32 -3.74
N ILE A 47 -37.85 9.00 -2.49
CA ILE A 47 -38.79 8.75 -1.42
C ILE A 47 -38.51 9.81 -0.35
N VAL A 48 -39.44 10.75 -0.18
CA VAL A 48 -39.35 11.82 0.81
C VAL A 48 -40.51 11.69 1.79
N ASN A 49 -40.20 11.65 3.09
CA ASN A 49 -41.17 11.43 4.17
C ASN A 49 -42.08 10.22 3.87
N LYS A 50 -41.47 9.08 3.48
CA LYS A 50 -42.13 7.82 3.08
C LYS A 50 -43.05 7.89 1.85
N LYS A 51 -43.12 8.99 1.11
CA LYS A 51 -43.88 9.11 -0.16
C LYS A 51 -42.93 9.06 -1.36
N LYS A 52 -43.23 8.26 -2.39
CA LYS A 52 -42.51 8.34 -3.67
C LYS A 52 -42.90 9.63 -4.39
N VAL A 53 -41.92 10.32 -4.96
CA VAL A 53 -42.03 11.60 -5.68
C VAL A 53 -41.10 11.57 -6.90
N SER A 54 -41.56 12.03 -8.06
CA SER A 54 -40.68 12.24 -9.23
C SER A 54 -39.83 13.50 -9.07
N GLU A 55 -40.41 14.55 -8.48
CA GLU A 55 -39.74 15.79 -8.11
C GLU A 55 -40.28 16.25 -6.75
N HIS A 56 -39.40 16.72 -5.86
CA HIS A 56 -39.80 17.36 -4.62
C HIS A 56 -38.79 18.43 -4.18
N ASN A 57 -39.28 19.67 -4.08
CA ASN A 57 -38.46 20.85 -3.84
C ASN A 57 -38.79 21.50 -2.50
N PHE A 58 -37.78 21.93 -1.76
CA PHE A 58 -37.96 22.69 -0.51
C PHE A 58 -36.74 23.56 -0.19
N THR A 59 -36.94 24.57 0.65
CA THR A 59 -35.87 25.47 1.11
C THR A 59 -35.42 25.17 2.54
N ILE A 60 -34.22 25.63 2.87
CA ILE A 60 -33.61 25.63 4.20
C ILE A 60 -33.03 27.02 4.46
N ASN A 61 -33.74 27.83 5.24
CA ASN A 61 -33.35 29.21 5.53
C ASN A 61 -32.68 29.32 6.91
N SER A 62 -32.70 28.26 7.74
CA SER A 62 -32.11 28.27 9.08
C SER A 62 -31.36 26.97 9.42
N LYS A 63 -30.38 27.07 10.33
CA LYS A 63 -29.57 25.93 10.81
C LYS A 63 -30.39 24.83 11.51
N ARG A 64 -31.64 25.13 11.91
CA ARG A 64 -32.62 24.16 12.45
C ARG A 64 -33.28 23.35 11.33
N GLU A 65 -33.59 23.99 10.21
CA GLU A 65 -34.23 23.36 9.06
C GLU A 65 -33.31 22.43 8.27
N VAL A 66 -31.98 22.48 8.49
CA VAL A 66 -31.03 21.50 7.94
C VAL A 66 -31.44 20.05 8.26
N GLU A 67 -32.17 19.84 9.35
CA GLU A 67 -32.74 18.53 9.72
C GLU A 67 -33.80 18.00 8.72
N LYS A 68 -34.40 18.85 7.86
CA LYS A 68 -35.31 18.44 6.76
C LYS A 68 -34.65 17.40 5.84
N ILE A 69 -33.32 17.47 5.63
CA ILE A 69 -32.53 16.48 4.88
C ILE A 69 -32.72 15.05 5.41
N LYS A 70 -33.07 14.86 6.69
CA LYS A 70 -33.33 13.53 7.25
C LYS A 70 -34.52 12.84 6.59
N LEU A 71 -35.50 13.59 6.08
CA LEU A 71 -36.73 13.08 5.46
C LEU A 71 -36.51 12.43 4.08
N ILE A 72 -35.35 12.64 3.43
CA ILE A 72 -35.02 12.08 2.13
C ILE A 72 -34.51 10.64 2.32
N ASP A 73 -35.38 9.64 2.21
CA ASP A 73 -35.03 8.24 2.42
C ASP A 73 -34.28 7.66 1.22
N GLN A 74 -34.73 7.98 0.00
CA GLN A 74 -34.13 7.59 -1.28
C GLN A 74 -34.24 8.71 -2.32
N PHE A 75 -33.41 8.67 -3.35
CA PHE A 75 -33.38 9.58 -4.50
C PHE A 75 -32.61 8.90 -5.66
N GLU A 76 -32.79 9.39 -6.88
CA GLU A 76 -31.87 9.13 -8.00
C GLU A 76 -30.88 10.29 -8.14
N HIS A 77 -31.39 11.52 -8.13
CA HIS A 77 -30.59 12.75 -8.00
C HIS A 77 -31.07 13.62 -6.82
N LEU A 78 -30.12 14.28 -6.17
CA LEU A 78 -30.34 15.23 -5.07
C LEU A 78 -29.41 16.43 -5.28
N SER A 79 -29.99 17.57 -5.64
CA SER A 79 -29.27 18.84 -5.83
C SER A 79 -29.62 19.81 -4.70
N LEU A 80 -28.60 20.49 -4.17
CA LEU A 80 -28.72 21.54 -3.16
C LEU A 80 -27.90 22.74 -3.63
N TYR A 81 -28.53 23.91 -3.74
CA TYR A 81 -27.88 25.12 -4.22
C TYR A 81 -28.21 26.35 -3.36
N GLN A 82 -27.24 27.24 -3.20
CA GLN A 82 -27.34 28.51 -2.48
C GLN A 82 -26.56 29.56 -3.27
N TYR A 83 -27.13 30.75 -3.41
CA TYR A 83 -26.54 31.83 -4.22
C TYR A 83 -26.68 33.18 -3.51
N THR A 84 -25.60 33.94 -3.45
CA THR A 84 -25.56 35.37 -3.11
C THR A 84 -24.82 36.12 -4.22
N GLU A 85 -24.87 37.45 -4.21
CA GLU A 85 -24.13 38.30 -5.16
C GLU A 85 -22.62 37.99 -5.21
N LEU A 86 -22.05 37.45 -4.12
CA LEU A 86 -20.63 37.17 -3.97
C LEU A 86 -20.26 35.68 -4.12
N THR A 87 -21.20 34.75 -3.91
CA THR A 87 -20.88 33.32 -3.76
C THR A 87 -21.95 32.39 -4.33
N SER A 88 -21.52 31.22 -4.81
CA SER A 88 -22.41 30.16 -5.29
C SER A 88 -21.95 28.81 -4.75
N ASP A 89 -22.81 28.18 -3.97
CA ASP A 89 -22.64 26.80 -3.51
C ASP A 89 -23.54 25.87 -4.33
N HIS A 90 -22.98 24.77 -4.81
CA HIS A 90 -23.68 23.73 -5.55
C HIS A 90 -23.20 22.35 -5.09
N ILE A 91 -24.12 21.61 -4.49
CA ILE A 91 -23.90 20.26 -3.97
C ILE A 91 -24.86 19.33 -4.71
N SER A 92 -24.34 18.45 -5.56
CA SER A 92 -25.11 17.43 -6.27
C SER A 92 -24.73 16.03 -5.80
N LEU A 93 -25.73 15.15 -5.72
CA LEU A 93 -25.55 13.72 -5.52
C LEU A 93 -26.34 12.93 -6.57
N SER A 94 -25.69 11.91 -7.17
CA SER A 94 -26.36 10.87 -7.95
C SER A 94 -26.23 9.50 -7.27
N ILE A 95 -27.14 8.58 -7.62
CA ILE A 95 -27.05 7.16 -7.23
C ILE A 95 -27.07 6.29 -8.49
N GLU A 96 -25.90 5.78 -8.84
CA GLU A 96 -25.64 4.93 -10.01
C GLU A 96 -25.02 3.60 -9.53
N ASP A 97 -25.45 2.46 -10.06
CA ASP A 97 -24.89 1.11 -9.79
C ASP A 97 -24.51 0.82 -8.32
N ASN A 98 -25.41 1.15 -7.40
CA ASN A 98 -25.26 0.98 -5.95
C ASN A 98 -24.12 1.80 -5.31
N MET A 99 -23.63 2.82 -6.00
CA MET A 99 -22.78 3.88 -5.49
C MET A 99 -23.59 5.16 -5.24
N ILE A 100 -23.01 6.07 -4.45
CA ILE A 100 -23.41 7.46 -4.31
C ILE A 100 -22.20 8.27 -4.81
N VAL A 101 -22.40 9.10 -5.82
CA VAL A 101 -21.42 10.10 -6.24
C VAL A 101 -21.85 11.45 -5.67
N LEU A 102 -20.95 12.15 -5.00
CA LEU A 102 -21.09 13.52 -4.51
C LEU A 102 -20.18 14.43 -5.34
N LEU A 103 -20.74 15.53 -5.84
CA LEU A 103 -20.01 16.67 -6.39
C LEU A 103 -20.41 17.92 -5.59
N ALA A 104 -19.55 18.37 -4.69
CA ALA A 104 -19.79 19.55 -3.85
C ALA A 104 -18.80 20.66 -4.16
N LYS A 105 -19.28 21.80 -4.65
CA LYS A 105 -18.55 23.07 -4.79
C LYS A 105 -19.18 24.09 -3.83
N TYR A 106 -18.38 24.70 -2.97
CA TYR A 106 -18.88 25.68 -1.99
C TYR A 106 -17.81 26.68 -1.57
N MET A 107 -18.22 27.84 -1.06
CA MET A 107 -17.31 28.89 -0.58
C MET A 107 -17.38 29.01 0.95
N GLY A 108 -16.29 28.67 1.65
CA GLY A 108 -16.26 28.76 3.11
C GLY A 108 -15.20 27.89 3.82
N VAL A 109 -15.52 27.49 5.04
CA VAL A 109 -14.61 26.77 5.95
C VAL A 109 -14.41 25.30 5.56
N ASP A 110 -13.24 24.73 5.88
CA ASP A 110 -12.97 23.31 5.61
C ASP A 110 -13.94 22.36 6.35
N VAL A 111 -14.23 21.23 5.71
CA VAL A 111 -15.10 20.16 6.21
C VAL A 111 -14.41 18.81 6.00
N ASN A 112 -13.93 18.21 7.11
CA ASN A 112 -13.41 16.84 7.12
C ASN A 112 -14.45 15.86 6.53
N HIS A 113 -14.13 15.33 5.36
CA HIS A 113 -14.97 14.47 4.53
C HIS A 113 -14.51 13.00 4.54
N GLY A 114 -13.23 12.71 4.77
CA GLY A 114 -12.62 11.38 4.53
C GLY A 114 -13.36 10.20 5.18
N LYS A 115 -13.80 10.34 6.43
CA LYS A 115 -14.50 9.28 7.18
C LYS A 115 -15.92 8.93 6.67
N TYR A 116 -16.45 9.68 5.71
CA TYR A 116 -17.82 9.52 5.21
C TYR A 116 -17.89 8.74 3.88
N PHE A 117 -16.81 8.76 3.08
CA PHE A 117 -16.76 8.17 1.74
C PHE A 117 -16.00 6.82 1.74
N ASP A 118 -15.89 6.18 0.58
CA ASP A 118 -14.93 5.10 0.30
C ASP A 118 -13.68 5.67 -0.38
N PHE A 119 -13.90 6.68 -1.23
CA PHE A 119 -12.88 7.48 -1.89
C PHE A 119 -13.36 8.94 -1.95
N SER A 120 -12.48 9.91 -1.71
CA SER A 120 -12.78 11.31 -2.01
C SER A 120 -11.57 12.12 -2.44
N ILE A 121 -11.77 13.03 -3.39
CA ILE A 121 -10.82 14.04 -3.85
C ILE A 121 -11.21 15.38 -3.22
N HIS A 122 -10.22 16.09 -2.67
CA HIS A 122 -10.37 17.46 -2.20
C HIS A 122 -9.50 18.41 -3.02
N ILE A 123 -10.10 19.52 -3.44
CA ILE A 123 -9.45 20.62 -4.13
C ILE A 123 -9.86 21.89 -3.37
N ASP A 124 -8.92 22.72 -2.95
CA ASP A 124 -9.19 24.09 -2.52
C ASP A 124 -8.16 25.05 -3.11
N SER A 125 -8.32 26.34 -2.85
CA SER A 125 -7.48 27.42 -3.39
C SER A 125 -6.22 27.72 -2.58
N ILE A 126 -5.89 26.94 -1.54
CA ILE A 126 -4.74 27.17 -0.64
C ILE A 126 -3.81 25.96 -0.55
N ASN A 127 -4.38 24.77 -0.46
CA ASN A 127 -3.67 23.51 -0.28
C ASN A 127 -3.49 22.80 -1.62
N SER A 128 -2.39 22.07 -1.78
CA SER A 128 -2.28 21.10 -2.87
C SER A 128 -3.46 20.11 -2.79
N PRO A 129 -4.15 19.79 -3.91
CA PRO A 129 -5.21 18.82 -3.89
C PRO A 129 -4.76 17.47 -3.33
N PHE A 130 -5.66 16.79 -2.63
CA PHE A 130 -5.38 15.50 -2.01
C PHE A 130 -6.54 14.53 -2.16
N PHE A 131 -6.19 13.27 -2.07
CA PHE A 131 -7.08 12.13 -2.22
C PHE A 131 -7.20 11.45 -0.86
N THR A 132 -8.31 10.77 -0.63
CA THR A 132 -8.56 9.97 0.57
C THR A 132 -9.10 8.62 0.16
N VAL A 133 -8.53 7.55 0.71
CA VAL A 133 -8.93 6.16 0.44
C VAL A 133 -9.25 5.48 1.77
N GLY A 134 -10.41 4.83 1.87
CA GLY A 134 -10.90 4.32 3.14
C GLY A 134 -11.21 5.46 4.12
N THR A 135 -11.08 5.21 5.43
CA THR A 135 -11.63 6.13 6.44
C THR A 135 -10.81 7.39 6.71
N GLU A 136 -9.51 7.42 6.43
CA GLU A 136 -8.67 8.60 6.76
C GLU A 136 -7.31 8.70 6.04
N ASN A 137 -6.88 7.70 5.25
CA ASN A 137 -5.57 7.74 4.58
C ASN A 137 -5.55 8.81 3.48
N ARG A 138 -4.87 9.94 3.76
CA ARG A 138 -4.59 10.99 2.78
C ARG A 138 -3.43 10.57 1.88
N ILE A 139 -3.63 10.69 0.56
CA ILE A 139 -2.64 10.48 -0.49
C ILE A 139 -2.54 11.80 -1.25
N ASN A 140 -1.35 12.36 -1.44
CA ASN A 140 -1.19 13.64 -2.13
C ASN A 140 -1.14 13.49 -3.67
N CYS A 141 -1.27 14.60 -4.40
CA CYS A 141 -1.18 14.57 -5.87
C CYS A 141 0.12 13.96 -6.41
N ALA A 142 1.26 14.12 -5.74
CA ALA A 142 2.52 13.54 -6.22
C ALA A 142 2.51 12.02 -6.10
N GLU A 143 2.05 11.48 -4.97
CA GLU A 143 1.85 10.04 -4.75
C GLU A 143 0.81 9.46 -5.72
N ILE A 144 -0.26 10.19 -6.04
CA ILE A 144 -1.27 9.77 -7.03
C ILE A 144 -0.69 9.80 -8.46
N VAL A 145 0.11 10.81 -8.80
CA VAL A 145 0.83 10.85 -10.08
C VAL A 145 1.87 9.73 -10.15
N GLU A 146 2.59 9.41 -9.07
CA GLU A 146 3.48 8.26 -8.98
C GLU A 146 2.72 6.92 -9.08
N LEU A 147 1.50 6.81 -8.54
CA LEU A 147 0.64 5.63 -8.69
C LEU A 147 0.07 5.48 -10.11
N ILE A 148 -0.32 6.58 -10.75
CA ILE A 148 -0.75 6.58 -12.15
C ILE A 148 0.44 6.25 -13.06
N GLN A 149 1.58 6.93 -12.88
CA GLN A 149 2.79 6.67 -13.67
C GLN A 149 3.36 5.27 -13.40
N SER A 150 3.30 4.72 -12.19
CA SER A 150 3.72 3.34 -11.94
C SER A 150 2.73 2.32 -12.51
N THR A 151 1.42 2.59 -12.54
CA THR A 151 0.46 1.71 -13.23
C THR A 151 0.45 1.86 -14.75
N GLU A 152 0.84 3.02 -15.29
CA GLU A 152 1.15 3.20 -16.72
C GLU A 152 2.47 2.53 -17.10
N ASN A 153 3.52 2.69 -16.29
CA ASN A 153 4.77 1.94 -16.47
C ASN A 153 4.52 0.43 -16.34
N GLU A 154 3.71 -0.05 -15.40
CA GLU A 154 3.28 -1.46 -15.35
C GLU A 154 2.44 -1.87 -16.58
N ARG A 155 1.70 -0.95 -17.23
CA ARG A 155 0.95 -1.23 -18.48
C ARG A 155 1.84 -1.22 -19.72
N HIS A 156 2.92 -0.45 -19.71
CA HIS A 156 3.96 -0.47 -20.74
C HIS A 156 4.92 -1.65 -20.54
N GLU A 157 5.24 -2.01 -19.29
CA GLU A 157 5.88 -3.27 -18.93
C GLU A 157 4.96 -4.43 -19.35
N LYS A 158 3.67 -4.48 -19.00
CA LYS A 158 2.69 -5.49 -19.50
C LYS A 158 2.33 -5.38 -21.01
N LYS A 159 3.02 -4.53 -21.77
CA LYS A 159 3.02 -4.53 -23.25
C LYS A 159 4.37 -4.90 -23.86
N ASN A 160 5.44 -4.93 -23.07
CA ASN A 160 6.78 -5.43 -23.43
C ASN A 160 7.07 -6.80 -22.78
N GLU A 161 6.34 -7.12 -21.72
CA GLU A 161 5.99 -8.43 -21.20
C GLU A 161 4.65 -8.84 -21.83
N GLU A 162 4.69 -9.11 -23.15
CA GLU A 162 4.10 -10.39 -23.57
C GLU A 162 4.69 -11.47 -22.66
N GLU A 163 3.87 -12.46 -22.29
CA GLU A 163 4.28 -13.46 -21.30
C GLU A 163 5.64 -14.06 -21.67
N LYS A 164 6.64 -13.76 -20.83
CA LYS A 164 7.70 -14.73 -20.59
C LYS A 164 7.07 -15.88 -19.81
N GLU A 165 6.36 -16.71 -20.56
CA GLU A 165 6.50 -18.15 -20.40
C GLU A 165 7.98 -18.41 -20.10
N GLU A 166 8.26 -19.20 -19.05
CA GLU A 166 9.55 -19.87 -19.02
C GLU A 166 9.70 -20.59 -20.37
N ASP A 167 10.89 -20.61 -20.96
CA ASP A 167 11.16 -21.15 -22.31
C ASP A 167 11.01 -22.68 -22.32
N ILE A 168 9.76 -23.11 -22.12
CA ILE A 168 9.28 -24.47 -22.09
C ILE A 168 9.26 -24.89 -23.54
N ASN A 169 10.41 -25.39 -23.98
CA ASN A 169 10.50 -26.09 -25.23
C ASN A 169 9.55 -27.31 -25.17
N TYR A 170 8.34 -27.13 -25.69
CA TYR A 170 7.25 -28.11 -25.64
C TYR A 170 7.65 -29.43 -26.30
N GLU A 171 8.57 -29.40 -27.27
CA GLU A 171 9.16 -30.58 -27.89
C GLU A 171 9.98 -31.39 -26.87
N VAL A 172 10.89 -30.72 -26.14
CA VAL A 172 11.67 -31.32 -25.04
C VAL A 172 10.73 -31.90 -23.98
N GLN A 173 9.79 -31.11 -23.47
CA GLN A 173 8.87 -31.56 -22.42
C GLN A 173 8.05 -32.78 -22.86
N THR A 174 7.59 -32.79 -24.12
CA THR A 174 6.79 -33.90 -24.67
C THR A 174 7.64 -35.14 -24.93
N PHE A 175 8.86 -35.00 -25.45
CA PHE A 175 9.80 -36.12 -25.62
C PHE A 175 10.15 -36.78 -24.28
N GLU A 176 10.53 -35.98 -23.29
CA GLU A 176 10.94 -36.50 -21.96
C GLU A 176 9.74 -37.18 -21.26
N SER A 177 8.54 -36.59 -21.35
CA SER A 177 7.31 -37.15 -20.79
C SER A 177 6.84 -38.45 -21.46
N LEU A 178 7.03 -38.59 -22.78
CA LEU A 178 6.61 -39.78 -23.54
C LEU A 178 7.65 -40.92 -23.51
N THR A 179 8.94 -40.60 -23.40
CA THR A 179 10.02 -41.60 -23.56
C THR A 179 10.78 -41.91 -22.27
N GLY A 180 10.68 -41.07 -21.24
CA GLY A 180 11.46 -41.20 -20.00
C GLY A 180 12.97 -40.97 -20.19
N LYS A 181 13.38 -40.31 -21.28
CA LYS A 181 14.79 -40.05 -21.64
C LYS A 181 15.00 -38.57 -21.92
N ASN A 182 16.13 -38.03 -21.47
CA ASN A 182 16.48 -36.62 -21.67
C ASN A 182 16.54 -36.25 -23.17
N ALA A 183 15.90 -35.15 -23.55
CA ALA A 183 15.96 -34.61 -24.91
C ALA A 183 17.34 -34.00 -25.21
N ILE A 184 17.93 -33.35 -24.20
CA ILE A 184 19.22 -32.66 -24.27
C ILE A 184 20.25 -33.38 -23.38
N TRP A 185 21.46 -33.57 -23.91
CA TRP A 185 22.60 -34.10 -23.17
C TRP A 185 23.84 -33.24 -23.39
N ARG A 186 24.46 -32.76 -22.31
CA ARG A 186 25.62 -31.83 -22.34
C ARG A 186 25.43 -30.62 -23.28
N GLY A 187 24.23 -30.04 -23.30
CA GLY A 187 23.91 -28.86 -24.12
C GLY A 187 23.75 -29.13 -25.62
N LYS A 188 23.56 -30.39 -26.04
CA LYS A 188 23.19 -30.76 -27.41
C LYS A 188 21.98 -31.70 -27.42
N GLU A 189 21.18 -31.61 -28.48
CA GLU A 189 20.07 -32.55 -28.72
C GLU A 189 20.58 -33.99 -28.84
N THR A 190 19.85 -34.95 -28.26
CA THR A 190 20.18 -36.37 -28.43
C THR A 190 19.72 -36.86 -29.81
N LYS A 191 20.42 -37.86 -30.38
CA LYS A 191 20.00 -38.51 -31.64
C LYS A 191 18.56 -39.05 -31.59
N GLN A 192 18.09 -39.47 -30.41
CA GLN A 192 16.74 -39.99 -30.21
C GLN A 192 15.69 -38.87 -30.18
N PHE A 193 16.03 -37.68 -29.68
CA PHE A 193 15.18 -36.50 -29.74
C PHE A 193 15.04 -35.97 -31.17
N ILE A 194 16.14 -35.87 -31.92
CA ILE A 194 16.13 -35.47 -33.35
C ILE A 194 15.22 -36.41 -34.17
N GLN A 195 15.45 -37.72 -34.08
CA GLN A 195 14.62 -38.74 -34.75
C GLN A 195 13.15 -38.76 -34.29
N TRP A 196 12.85 -38.23 -33.10
CA TRP A 196 11.47 -38.08 -32.62
C TRP A 196 10.82 -36.82 -33.19
N LYS A 197 11.52 -35.68 -33.26
CA LYS A 197 11.05 -34.45 -33.91
C LYS A 197 10.68 -34.68 -35.37
N GLU A 198 11.54 -35.37 -36.12
CA GLU A 198 11.26 -35.82 -37.50
C GLU A 198 9.96 -36.65 -37.58
N LYS A 199 9.81 -37.66 -36.72
CA LYS A 199 8.64 -38.56 -36.73
C LYS A 199 7.34 -37.91 -36.26
N ILE A 200 7.40 -36.93 -35.35
CA ILE A 200 6.20 -36.29 -34.79
C ILE A 200 5.73 -35.10 -35.64
N SER A 201 6.65 -34.38 -36.29
CA SER A 201 6.32 -33.38 -37.31
C SER A 201 5.76 -34.02 -38.58
N GLN A 202 6.32 -35.14 -39.05
CA GLN A 202 5.76 -35.92 -40.16
C GLN A 202 4.31 -36.37 -39.86
N LYS A 203 4.06 -36.93 -38.67
CA LYS A 203 2.70 -37.33 -38.23
C LYS A 203 1.72 -36.18 -38.03
N TYR A 204 2.22 -34.97 -37.78
CA TYR A 204 1.41 -33.75 -37.75
C TYR A 204 1.02 -33.33 -39.17
N TYR A 205 1.98 -33.31 -40.10
CA TYR A 205 1.75 -33.01 -41.51
C TYR A 205 0.76 -34.00 -42.15
N GLU A 206 0.96 -35.31 -41.96
CA GLU A 206 0.05 -36.38 -42.42
C GLU A 206 -1.39 -36.26 -41.87
N LYS A 207 -1.60 -35.50 -40.79
CA LYS A 207 -2.92 -35.30 -40.16
C LYS A 207 -3.57 -33.95 -40.52
N THR A 208 -2.78 -32.95 -40.94
CA THR A 208 -3.23 -31.55 -41.01
C THR A 208 -2.86 -30.83 -42.30
N GLU A 209 -2.02 -31.45 -43.16
CA GLU A 209 -1.41 -30.87 -44.36
C GLU A 209 -0.59 -29.58 -44.10
N CYS A 210 -0.40 -29.23 -42.82
CA CYS A 210 0.27 -28.01 -42.37
C CYS A 210 1.69 -28.29 -41.88
N PRO A 211 2.67 -27.40 -42.17
CA PRO A 211 4.04 -27.56 -41.68
C PRO A 211 4.10 -27.42 -40.15
N ALA A 212 4.86 -28.30 -39.50
CA ALA A 212 5.04 -28.26 -38.05
C ALA A 212 5.81 -27.02 -37.57
N TYR A 213 6.75 -26.53 -38.39
CA TYR A 213 7.65 -25.42 -38.06
C TYR A 213 7.53 -24.27 -39.07
N TYR A 214 7.78 -23.05 -38.62
CA TYR A 214 7.93 -21.85 -39.45
C TYR A 214 9.20 -21.10 -39.04
N SER A 215 10.06 -20.75 -40.00
CA SER A 215 11.37 -20.10 -39.77
C SER A 215 12.24 -20.77 -38.70
N GLY A 216 12.14 -22.09 -38.55
CA GLY A 216 12.89 -22.90 -37.58
C GLY A 216 12.21 -23.09 -36.22
N ASN A 217 11.12 -22.37 -35.93
CA ASN A 217 10.39 -22.46 -34.66
C ASN A 217 9.10 -23.29 -34.82
N PRO A 218 8.63 -24.03 -33.79
CA PRO A 218 7.37 -24.76 -33.84
C PRO A 218 6.18 -23.81 -33.98
N THR A 219 5.19 -24.18 -34.80
CA THR A 219 3.95 -23.41 -34.97
C THR A 219 3.00 -23.61 -33.78
N LYS A 220 2.11 -22.62 -33.50
CA LYS A 220 1.13 -22.72 -32.40
C LYS A 220 0.26 -23.98 -32.50
N ASN A 221 -0.25 -24.27 -33.70
CA ASN A 221 -1.05 -25.47 -33.98
C ASN A 221 -0.28 -26.79 -33.74
N PHE A 222 1.04 -26.80 -33.96
CA PHE A 222 1.91 -27.95 -33.65
C PHE A 222 2.17 -28.08 -32.15
N ILE A 223 2.33 -26.97 -31.41
CA ILE A 223 2.41 -26.97 -29.94
C ILE A 223 1.11 -27.51 -29.33
N GLU A 224 -0.05 -27.07 -29.82
CA GLU A 224 -1.37 -27.61 -29.42
C GLU A 224 -1.47 -29.11 -29.71
N TYR A 225 -1.01 -29.57 -30.88
CA TYR A 225 -0.95 -30.99 -31.23
C TYR A 225 -0.08 -31.79 -30.25
N LEU A 226 1.13 -31.32 -29.93
CA LEU A 226 2.00 -31.96 -28.93
C LEU A 226 1.32 -32.04 -27.55
N SER A 227 0.66 -30.96 -27.12
CA SER A 227 -0.10 -30.94 -25.86
C SER A 227 -1.22 -32.00 -25.82
N SER A 228 -1.84 -32.28 -26.97
CA SER A 228 -2.94 -33.26 -27.09
C SER A 228 -2.47 -34.72 -26.97
N ILE A 229 -1.18 -34.98 -27.19
CA ILE A 229 -0.57 -36.33 -27.15
C ILE A 229 -0.13 -36.70 -25.73
N LEU A 230 0.06 -35.72 -24.85
CA LEU A 230 0.44 -35.96 -23.46
C LEU A 230 -0.63 -36.82 -22.73
N PRO A 231 -0.23 -37.93 -22.09
CA PRO A 231 -1.19 -38.81 -21.42
C PRO A 231 -1.81 -38.10 -20.21
N LYS A 232 -3.10 -37.73 -20.33
CA LYS A 232 -3.87 -37.03 -19.28
C LYS A 232 -3.72 -37.73 -17.93
N ALA A 233 -2.94 -37.12 -17.03
CA ALA A 233 -2.60 -37.69 -15.73
C ALA A 233 -3.89 -38.00 -14.93
N LYS A 234 -4.10 -39.29 -14.62
CA LYS A 234 -5.28 -39.75 -13.89
C LYS A 234 -5.32 -39.08 -12.51
N LYS A 235 -6.28 -38.16 -12.30
CA LYS A 235 -6.51 -37.49 -11.01
C LYS A 235 -6.82 -38.54 -9.92
N ALA A 236 -5.80 -38.94 -9.18
CA ALA A 236 -5.90 -39.98 -8.16
C ALA A 236 -6.68 -39.47 -6.92
N VAL A 237 -8.00 -39.69 -6.92
CA VAL A 237 -8.89 -39.29 -5.82
C VAL A 237 -8.57 -40.11 -4.56
N LYS A 238 -7.68 -39.58 -3.71
CA LYS A 238 -7.44 -40.12 -2.37
C LYS A 238 -8.61 -39.78 -1.43
N LYS A 239 -9.68 -40.57 -1.53
CA LYS A 239 -10.69 -40.69 -0.45
C LYS A 239 -9.97 -41.02 0.86
N LYS A 240 -9.94 -40.10 1.83
CA LYS A 240 -9.67 -40.45 3.23
C LYS A 240 -10.97 -40.86 3.91
N GLN A 241 -10.90 -41.90 4.73
CA GLN A 241 -12.07 -42.57 5.30
C GLN A 241 -12.68 -41.76 6.46
N LYS A 242 -14.01 -41.87 6.62
CA LYS A 242 -14.68 -41.46 7.88
C LYS A 242 -14.17 -42.33 9.03
N ARG A 243 -13.84 -41.71 10.16
CA ARG A 243 -13.97 -42.30 11.50
C ARG A 243 -14.82 -41.36 12.35
N LYS A 244 -15.67 -41.92 13.22
CA LYS A 244 -16.56 -41.19 14.14
C LYS A 244 -15.90 -41.05 15.52
N GLY A 245 -16.30 -40.02 16.27
CA GLY A 245 -15.95 -39.81 17.68
C GLY A 245 -14.70 -38.93 17.86
N LYS A 246 -14.69 -37.97 18.80
CA LYS A 246 -15.80 -37.45 19.64
C LYS A 246 -15.52 -35.98 20.01
N GLU A 247 -16.58 -35.25 20.32
CA GLU A 247 -16.70 -33.90 20.89
C GLU A 247 -15.41 -33.13 21.31
N SER A 248 -15.20 -31.97 20.70
CA SER A 248 -15.13 -30.70 21.43
C SER A 248 -15.58 -29.55 20.51
N SER A 249 -16.02 -28.43 21.11
CA SER A 249 -16.64 -27.29 20.41
C SER A 249 -15.76 -26.04 20.47
N GLU A 250 -15.48 -25.43 19.32
CA GLU A 250 -15.01 -24.05 19.09
C GLU A 250 -14.58 -23.94 17.60
N SER A 251 -14.53 -22.80 16.90
CA SER A 251 -15.35 -21.58 16.86
C SER A 251 -14.79 -20.71 15.71
N ASN A 252 -15.62 -20.24 14.76
CA ASN A 252 -15.30 -19.34 13.64
C ASN A 252 -13.87 -19.37 13.04
N ASP A 253 -13.73 -19.96 11.85
CA ASP A 253 -12.53 -19.88 11.00
C ASP A 253 -12.19 -18.43 10.57
N GLN A 254 -11.37 -17.74 11.36
CA GLN A 254 -10.40 -16.79 10.84
C GLN A 254 -9.05 -17.49 10.71
N LYS A 255 -8.48 -17.52 9.49
CA LYS A 255 -7.14 -18.08 9.24
C LYS A 255 -6.08 -17.19 9.90
N SER A 256 -5.71 -17.50 11.13
CA SER A 256 -4.53 -16.96 11.79
C SER A 256 -3.26 -17.51 11.13
N THR A 257 -2.68 -16.72 10.22
CA THR A 257 -1.38 -17.01 9.61
C THR A 257 -0.33 -17.13 10.72
N THR A 258 0.26 -18.31 10.91
CA THR A 258 1.10 -18.53 12.09
C THR A 258 2.50 -17.93 11.91
N GLU A 259 3.19 -17.61 13.02
CA GLU A 259 4.59 -17.14 13.01
C GLU A 259 5.50 -18.05 12.15
N LYS A 260 5.23 -19.36 12.19
CA LYS A 260 5.94 -20.37 11.41
C LYS A 260 5.76 -20.14 9.91
N ASP A 261 4.54 -19.92 9.44
CA ASP A 261 4.24 -19.82 8.01
C ASP A 261 4.83 -18.53 7.43
N ILE A 262 4.85 -17.46 8.24
CA ILE A 262 5.53 -16.19 7.92
C ILE A 262 7.05 -16.39 7.87
N PHE A 263 7.66 -17.07 8.85
CA PHE A 263 9.09 -17.39 8.82
C PHE A 263 9.48 -18.24 7.60
N GLU A 264 8.72 -19.30 7.32
CA GLU A 264 8.98 -20.22 6.21
C GLU A 264 8.89 -19.48 4.86
N ARG A 265 7.92 -18.56 4.72
CA ARG A 265 7.73 -17.69 3.55
C ARG A 265 8.82 -16.63 3.37
N ILE A 266 9.30 -16.00 4.45
CA ILE A 266 10.35 -14.95 4.38
C ILE A 266 11.75 -15.56 4.20
N MET A 267 12.05 -16.63 4.94
CA MET A 267 13.42 -17.15 5.07
C MET A 267 13.74 -18.33 4.15
N GLY A 268 12.73 -18.89 3.45
CA GLY A 268 12.88 -20.04 2.56
C GLY A 268 13.33 -21.32 3.28
N LYS A 269 13.00 -21.45 4.58
CA LYS A 269 13.55 -22.47 5.49
C LYS A 269 12.52 -22.88 6.53
N ASN A 270 12.44 -24.17 6.82
CA ASN A 270 11.51 -24.76 7.79
C ASN A 270 11.70 -24.15 9.20
N ALA A 271 10.60 -23.71 9.81
CA ALA A 271 10.57 -23.24 11.20
C ALA A 271 10.76 -24.40 12.18
N ILE A 272 10.27 -25.59 11.81
CA ILE A 272 10.30 -26.81 12.62
C ILE A 272 11.11 -27.89 11.90
N TRP A 273 11.99 -28.58 12.64
CA TRP A 273 12.73 -29.75 12.18
C TRP A 273 12.61 -30.88 13.19
N ARG A 274 12.20 -32.08 12.73
CA ARG A 274 11.93 -33.26 13.59
C ARG A 274 11.07 -32.93 14.84
N GLY A 275 10.02 -32.14 14.65
CA GLY A 275 9.07 -31.76 15.71
C GLY A 275 9.58 -30.71 16.72
N LYS A 276 10.76 -30.11 16.51
CA LYS A 276 11.30 -29.04 17.37
C LYS A 276 11.56 -27.77 16.55
N GLU A 277 11.35 -26.60 17.16
CA GLU A 277 11.71 -25.31 16.56
C GLU A 277 13.21 -25.25 16.21
N THR A 278 13.55 -24.72 15.04
CA THR A 278 14.95 -24.53 14.64
C THR A 278 15.59 -23.34 15.37
N ASN A 279 16.90 -23.41 15.60
CA ASN A 279 17.67 -22.29 16.17
C ASN A 279 17.63 -21.02 15.29
N GLN A 280 17.28 -21.14 14.00
CA GLN A 280 17.08 -19.97 13.12
C GLN A 280 15.71 -19.33 13.35
N PHE A 281 14.64 -20.13 13.51
CA PHE A 281 13.30 -19.64 13.87
C PHE A 281 13.29 -18.95 15.24
N LYS A 282 13.93 -19.55 16.26
CA LYS A 282 14.07 -18.95 17.60
C LYS A 282 14.75 -17.57 17.57
N LYS A 283 15.90 -17.48 16.89
CA LYS A 283 16.63 -16.21 16.72
C LYS A 283 15.86 -15.17 15.90
N TRP A 284 15.05 -15.61 14.94
CA TRP A 284 14.17 -14.72 14.18
C TRP A 284 13.07 -14.14 15.09
N LYS A 285 12.32 -14.98 15.83
CA LYS A 285 11.28 -14.54 16.77
C LYS A 285 11.82 -13.58 17.84
N GLU A 286 13.00 -13.86 18.38
CA GLU A 286 13.66 -12.99 19.35
C GLU A 286 14.07 -11.64 18.75
N LYS A 287 14.45 -11.60 17.46
CA LYS A 287 14.79 -10.37 16.74
C LYS A 287 13.53 -9.55 16.41
N THR A 288 12.53 -10.16 15.77
CA THR A 288 11.32 -9.46 15.31
C THR A 288 10.47 -8.94 16.46
N SER A 289 10.38 -9.67 17.59
CA SER A 289 9.67 -9.19 18.78
C SER A 289 10.37 -8.00 19.45
N LYS A 290 11.71 -7.95 19.44
CA LYS A 290 12.49 -6.79 19.90
C LYS A 290 12.36 -5.60 18.96
N GLU A 291 12.36 -5.82 17.65
CA GLU A 291 12.16 -4.75 16.66
C GLU A 291 10.74 -4.18 16.72
N TYR A 292 9.73 -5.03 16.87
CA TYR A 292 8.34 -4.63 17.15
C TYR A 292 8.22 -3.80 18.44
N TYR A 293 8.80 -4.27 19.55
CA TYR A 293 8.77 -3.54 20.83
C TYR A 293 9.47 -2.18 20.72
N LEU A 294 10.61 -2.09 20.02
CA LEU A 294 11.32 -0.83 19.80
C LEU A 294 10.55 0.16 18.91
N GLN A 295 9.68 -0.32 18.01
CA GLN A 295 8.87 0.50 17.10
C GLN A 295 7.52 0.93 17.70
N THR A 296 6.91 0.08 18.54
CA THR A 296 5.53 0.28 19.04
C THR A 296 5.44 0.53 20.55
N ASN A 297 6.51 0.24 21.30
CA ASN A 297 6.51 0.14 22.77
C ASN A 297 5.44 -0.84 23.32
N CYS A 298 4.96 -1.79 22.49
CA CYS A 298 3.97 -2.80 22.86
C CYS A 298 4.60 -4.21 22.95
N PRO A 299 4.11 -5.09 23.83
CA PRO A 299 4.59 -6.47 23.90
C PRO A 299 4.11 -7.31 22.72
N ALA A 300 5.03 -8.10 22.15
CA ALA A 300 4.75 -9.05 21.06
C ALA A 300 3.88 -10.25 21.51
N TYR A 301 3.91 -10.57 22.81
CA TYR A 301 3.14 -11.66 23.40
C TYR A 301 2.47 -11.21 24.69
N TYR A 302 1.27 -11.71 24.97
CA TYR A 302 0.53 -11.54 26.22
C TYR A 302 0.05 -12.90 26.69
N ASP A 303 0.28 -13.24 27.97
CA ASP A 303 -0.01 -14.56 28.55
C ASP A 303 0.47 -15.75 27.69
N GLY A 304 1.72 -15.64 27.20
CA GLY A 304 2.35 -16.64 26.31
C GLY A 304 1.76 -16.74 24.89
N LYS A 305 0.67 -16.04 24.57
CA LYS A 305 0.03 -15.99 23.26
C LYS A 305 0.51 -14.79 22.45
N ILE A 306 0.53 -14.90 21.13
CA ILE A 306 0.83 -13.78 20.23
C ILE A 306 -0.29 -12.72 20.28
N THR A 307 0.07 -11.43 20.28
CA THR A 307 -0.89 -10.33 20.19
C THR A 307 -1.29 -10.06 18.73
N THR A 308 -2.55 -9.68 18.47
CA THR A 308 -3.06 -9.40 17.11
C THR A 308 -2.18 -8.39 16.38
N ASN A 309 -1.87 -7.27 17.04
CA ASN A 309 -1.02 -6.21 16.51
C ASN A 309 0.40 -6.71 16.11
N TYR A 310 0.91 -7.78 16.73
CA TYR A 310 2.16 -8.42 16.33
C TYR A 310 1.98 -9.43 15.19
N CYS A 311 0.84 -10.15 15.11
CA CYS A 311 0.48 -10.91 13.90
C CYS A 311 0.41 -10.00 12.66
N ASP A 312 -0.25 -8.84 12.78
CA ASP A 312 -0.41 -7.88 11.68
C ASP A 312 0.96 -7.34 11.25
N TYR A 313 1.78 -6.90 12.21
CA TYR A 313 3.17 -6.50 11.99
C TYR A 313 4.02 -7.55 11.26
N LEU A 314 3.91 -8.82 11.67
CA LEU A 314 4.63 -9.93 11.03
C LEU A 314 4.16 -10.15 9.59
N CYS A 315 2.87 -9.89 9.28
CA CYS A 315 2.33 -9.99 7.92
C CYS A 315 2.88 -8.90 6.97
N GLU A 316 3.26 -7.73 7.49
CA GLU A 316 3.85 -6.62 6.70
C GLU A 316 5.36 -6.81 6.39
N LEU A 317 6.08 -7.64 7.16
CA LEU A 317 7.53 -7.84 6.99
C LEU A 317 8.00 -8.27 5.59
N PRO A 318 7.29 -9.15 4.84
CA PRO A 318 7.70 -9.55 3.49
C PRO A 318 7.73 -8.37 2.50
N GLU A 319 6.84 -7.41 2.65
CA GLU A 319 6.71 -6.25 1.76
C GLU A 319 7.81 -5.21 2.06
N LYS A 320 8.05 -4.97 3.35
CA LYS A 320 9.14 -4.10 3.82
C LYS A 320 10.50 -4.59 3.31
N MET A 321 10.78 -5.90 3.36
CA MET A 321 12.04 -6.47 2.82
C MET A 321 12.16 -6.33 1.29
N ARG A 322 11.07 -6.53 0.53
CA ARG A 322 11.07 -6.30 -0.93
C ARG A 322 11.44 -4.85 -1.28
N SER A 323 11.04 -3.88 -0.45
CA SER A 323 11.35 -2.46 -0.64
C SER A 323 12.81 -2.07 -0.36
N GLU A 324 13.60 -2.92 0.32
CA GLU A 324 15.02 -2.66 0.61
C GLU A 324 15.96 -3.25 -0.46
N ASP A 325 15.68 -4.45 -0.96
CA ASP A 325 16.56 -5.10 -1.93
C ASP A 325 16.51 -4.45 -3.33
N SER A 326 15.42 -3.76 -3.68
CA SER A 326 15.37 -2.88 -4.86
C SER A 326 16.36 -1.71 -4.71
N LYS A 327 16.32 -1.00 -3.57
CA LYS A 327 17.25 0.11 -3.23
C LYS A 327 18.71 -0.34 -3.23
N ARG A 328 19.00 -1.61 -2.88
CA ARG A 328 20.35 -2.19 -2.94
C ARG A 328 20.89 -2.47 -4.35
N LYS A 329 20.04 -2.69 -5.36
CA LYS A 329 20.51 -2.91 -6.74
C LYS A 329 21.02 -1.60 -7.37
N ASN A 330 20.31 -0.50 -7.16
CA ASN A 330 20.61 0.79 -7.80
C ASN A 330 21.90 1.48 -7.29
N SER A 331 22.49 1.03 -6.18
CA SER A 331 23.72 1.62 -5.62
C SER A 331 25.03 1.01 -6.14
N LYS A 332 24.98 -0.07 -6.95
CA LYS A 332 26.19 -0.76 -7.46
C LYS A 332 26.71 -0.26 -8.81
N SER A 333 25.95 0.53 -9.57
CA SER A 333 26.26 0.87 -10.97
C SER A 333 27.18 2.09 -11.17
N LYS A 334 27.43 2.92 -10.15
CA LYS A 334 28.30 4.11 -10.24
C LYS A 334 29.70 3.89 -9.64
N LYS A 335 30.59 3.15 -10.33
CA LYS A 335 32.00 3.06 -9.92
C LYS A 335 32.98 2.65 -11.05
N LEU A 336 33.50 3.60 -11.83
CA LEU A 336 34.66 3.38 -12.72
C LEU A 336 35.42 4.69 -13.04
N LYS A 337 36.76 4.61 -13.16
CA LYS A 337 37.74 5.68 -13.55
C LYS A 337 37.81 6.88 -12.54
N LYS A 338 38.95 7.27 -11.97
CA LYS A 338 40.36 7.28 -12.45
C LYS A 338 41.38 6.86 -11.37
N HIS A 339 42.57 6.43 -11.81
CA HIS A 339 43.86 6.50 -11.06
C HIS A 339 44.45 7.94 -11.20
N VAL A 340 45.52 8.41 -10.53
CA VAL A 340 46.87 7.85 -10.27
C VAL A 340 47.53 8.57 -9.06
N LYS A 341 48.35 7.83 -8.29
CA LYS A 341 49.47 8.17 -7.35
C LYS A 341 49.57 9.62 -6.79
N ASN A 342 49.94 9.85 -5.52
CA ASN A 342 50.67 9.00 -4.54
C ASN A 342 50.12 9.23 -3.09
N SER A 343 50.81 9.27 -1.92
CA SER A 343 52.24 9.29 -1.52
C SER A 343 52.51 8.54 -0.18
N THR A 344 52.60 9.25 0.97
CA THR A 344 52.98 8.81 2.33
C THR A 344 52.19 9.63 3.37
N ASN A 345 52.00 9.26 4.65
CA ASN A 345 52.70 8.30 5.52
C ASN A 345 51.76 7.66 6.60
N LYS A 346 52.30 6.80 7.46
CA LYS A 346 51.63 5.91 8.45
C LYS A 346 50.61 6.55 9.42
N LYS A 347 49.44 5.90 9.60
CA LYS A 347 48.98 5.29 10.88
C LYS A 347 47.74 4.38 10.67
N LYS A 348 47.58 3.34 11.49
CA LYS A 348 46.46 2.37 11.43
C LYS A 348 45.29 2.83 12.32
N VAL A 349 44.07 2.88 11.78
CA VAL A 349 42.80 2.57 12.50
C VAL A 349 41.86 1.85 11.53
N THR A 350 41.16 0.82 11.98
CA THR A 350 40.14 0.08 11.21
C THR A 350 38.86 0.91 11.07
N ASN A 351 38.46 1.22 9.83
CA ASN A 351 37.31 2.08 9.58
C ASN A 351 36.10 1.26 9.07
N VAL A 352 35.03 1.18 9.88
CA VAL A 352 33.80 0.45 9.55
C VAL A 352 32.60 1.38 9.64
N LYS A 353 31.99 1.68 8.48
CA LYS A 353 30.63 2.21 8.28
C LYS A 353 30.17 3.33 9.23
N ASN A 354 30.50 4.57 8.89
CA ASN A 354 29.94 5.78 9.50
C ASN A 354 29.25 6.67 8.44
N GLU A 355 27.97 6.42 8.13
CA GLU A 355 27.15 7.33 7.28
C GLU A 355 25.82 7.74 7.92
N VAL A 356 25.45 7.17 9.08
CA VAL A 356 24.21 7.48 9.82
C VAL A 356 24.38 8.64 10.83
N LYS A 357 25.59 9.19 10.97
CA LYS A 357 25.96 10.01 12.14
C LYS A 357 25.60 11.50 12.11
N ASN A 358 25.31 12.09 10.96
CA ASN A 358 25.33 13.56 10.83
C ASN A 358 24.22 14.30 11.58
N ASN A 359 23.07 13.66 11.86
CA ASN A 359 21.94 14.34 12.52
C ASN A 359 22.07 14.34 14.06
N HIS A 360 22.44 13.19 14.65
CA HIS A 360 22.67 13.11 16.11
C HIS A 360 23.81 14.00 16.60
N ASN A 361 24.77 14.33 15.71
CA ASN A 361 25.92 15.15 16.06
C ASN A 361 25.53 16.59 16.42
N TYR A 362 24.52 17.15 15.76
CA TYR A 362 24.14 18.56 15.92
C TYR A 362 23.42 18.83 17.25
N GLU A 363 22.36 18.07 17.57
CA GLU A 363 21.69 18.18 18.88
C GLU A 363 22.64 17.88 20.05
N ALA A 364 23.60 16.96 19.86
CA ALA A 364 24.63 16.66 20.84
C ALA A 364 25.56 17.85 21.09
N GLN A 365 25.99 18.57 20.04
CA GLN A 365 26.83 19.76 20.17
C GLN A 365 26.12 20.86 20.97
N ILE A 366 24.89 21.24 20.59
CA ILE A 366 24.10 22.25 21.30
C ILE A 366 23.94 21.88 22.79
N PHE A 367 23.64 20.60 23.10
CA PHE A 367 23.49 20.15 24.48
C PHE A 367 24.81 20.19 25.28
N GLU A 368 25.93 19.76 24.69
CA GLU A 368 27.23 19.77 25.37
C GLU A 368 27.66 21.19 25.72
N GLU A 369 27.42 22.14 24.81
CA GLU A 369 27.78 23.55 24.92
C GLU A 369 26.93 24.29 25.98
N ILE A 370 25.60 24.21 25.92
CA ILE A 370 24.72 24.92 26.88
C ILE A 370 24.70 24.31 28.29
N SER A 371 25.15 23.05 28.46
CA SER A 371 24.99 22.31 29.73
C SER A 371 26.28 21.82 30.38
N ASN A 372 27.42 21.97 29.68
CA ASN A 372 28.74 21.46 30.09
C ASN A 372 28.73 19.96 30.47
N LYS A 373 27.85 19.17 29.85
CA LYS A 373 27.66 17.73 30.13
C LYS A 373 27.59 16.94 28.84
N LYS A 374 28.34 15.83 28.78
CA LYS A 374 28.41 14.98 27.58
C LYS A 374 27.02 14.46 27.15
N ALA A 375 26.71 14.63 25.87
CA ALA A 375 25.53 14.09 25.22
C ALA A 375 25.64 12.57 25.07
N ILE A 376 26.85 12.07 24.82
CA ILE A 376 27.16 10.67 24.56
C ILE A 376 28.22 10.15 25.54
N TRP A 377 27.95 9.01 26.16
CA TRP A 377 28.91 8.28 27.00
C TRP A 377 28.98 6.82 26.56
N ASN A 378 30.20 6.28 26.37
CA ASN A 378 30.45 4.92 25.87
C ASN A 378 29.59 4.54 24.63
N GLY A 379 29.41 5.49 23.71
CA GLY A 379 28.64 5.29 22.47
C GLY A 379 27.11 5.29 22.63
N LYS A 380 26.57 5.67 23.78
CA LYS A 380 25.12 5.76 24.06
C LYS A 380 24.75 7.18 24.51
N GLU A 381 23.55 7.65 24.17
CA GLU A 381 22.98 8.89 24.72
C GLU A 381 22.96 8.87 26.26
N THR A 382 23.30 9.98 26.90
CA THR A 382 23.13 10.11 28.36
C THR A 382 21.66 10.36 28.73
N LYS A 383 21.26 9.94 29.93
CA LYS A 383 19.90 10.17 30.47
C LYS A 383 19.56 11.66 30.55
N SER A 384 20.57 12.51 30.74
CA SER A 384 20.47 13.97 30.73
C SER A 384 20.15 14.50 29.33
N PHE A 385 20.92 14.09 28.32
CA PHE A 385 20.72 14.49 26.93
C PHE A 385 19.34 14.09 26.40
N ARG A 386 18.91 12.83 26.61
CA ARG A 386 17.58 12.38 26.18
C ARG A 386 16.45 13.18 26.84
N LYS A 387 16.57 13.51 28.14
CA LYS A 387 15.59 14.37 28.83
C LYS A 387 15.53 15.78 28.22
N TRP A 388 16.68 16.37 27.91
CA TRP A 388 16.74 17.69 27.27
C TRP A 388 16.16 17.66 25.85
N LYS A 389 16.58 16.70 25.03
CA LYS A 389 16.15 16.48 23.65
C LYS A 389 14.63 16.35 23.53
N ASN A 390 14.01 15.53 24.38
CA ASN A 390 12.56 15.43 24.45
C ASN A 390 11.92 16.79 24.80
N LYS A 391 12.38 17.45 25.88
CA LYS A 391 11.83 18.73 26.36
C LYS A 391 11.98 19.88 25.35
N ILE A 392 13.05 19.89 24.56
CA ILE A 392 13.30 20.94 23.56
C ILE A 392 12.53 20.67 22.26
N SER A 393 12.36 19.40 21.87
CA SER A 393 11.46 18.98 20.78
C SER A 393 9.97 19.16 21.09
N GLU A 394 9.59 19.09 22.36
CA GLU A 394 8.24 19.36 22.87
C GLU A 394 7.96 20.88 22.79
N LYS A 395 8.79 21.69 23.47
CA LYS A 395 8.73 23.16 23.40
C LYS A 395 8.65 23.73 21.98
N TYR A 396 9.49 23.24 21.07
CA TYR A 396 9.50 23.70 19.68
C TYR A 396 8.16 23.47 18.98
N ARG A 397 7.55 22.30 19.22
CA ARG A 397 6.26 21.91 18.65
C ARG A 397 5.12 22.74 19.24
N ASP A 398 5.16 22.99 20.54
CA ASP A 398 4.20 23.85 21.23
C ASP A 398 4.26 25.31 20.72
N SER A 399 5.46 25.82 20.42
CA SER A 399 5.66 27.20 19.96
C SER A 399 5.51 27.43 18.45
N THR A 400 5.56 26.38 17.62
CA THR A 400 5.55 26.52 16.14
C THR A 400 4.57 25.62 15.40
N GLY A 401 4.02 24.58 16.05
CA GLY A 401 3.34 23.47 15.38
C GLY A 401 4.25 22.56 14.53
N GLY A 402 5.55 22.88 14.44
CA GLY A 402 6.49 22.27 13.50
C GLY A 402 7.02 20.89 13.91
N TYR A 403 7.34 20.07 12.91
CA TYR A 403 8.05 18.81 13.10
C TYR A 403 9.55 19.03 13.26
N THR A 404 10.14 18.39 14.26
CA THR A 404 11.58 18.44 14.55
C THR A 404 12.42 17.57 13.61
N TYR A 405 11.84 16.50 13.07
CA TYR A 405 12.50 15.59 12.13
C TYR A 405 11.64 15.29 10.90
N TYR A 406 12.31 15.05 9.78
CA TYR A 406 11.74 14.49 8.55
C TYR A 406 12.71 13.45 7.99
N GLY A 407 12.30 12.19 7.85
CA GLY A 407 13.15 11.10 7.35
C GLY A 407 14.49 10.97 8.09
N ASP A 408 14.43 10.83 9.42
CA ASP A 408 15.57 10.79 10.37
C ASP A 408 16.51 12.01 10.36
N LYS A 409 16.19 13.07 9.62
CA LYS A 409 16.95 14.33 9.54
C LYS A 409 16.26 15.45 10.31
N LEU A 410 17.04 16.24 11.02
CA LEU A 410 16.58 17.49 11.63
C LEU A 410 16.08 18.46 10.55
N THR A 411 14.88 19.01 10.72
CA THR A 411 14.32 20.02 9.81
C THR A 411 15.10 21.35 9.95
N SER A 412 15.21 22.13 8.86
CA SER A 412 15.96 23.40 8.91
C SER A 412 15.39 24.39 9.95
N PRO A 413 14.06 24.60 10.05
CA PRO A 413 13.50 25.49 11.06
C PRO A 413 13.74 25.03 12.52
N TYR A 414 13.86 23.71 12.77
CA TYR A 414 14.26 23.21 14.10
C TYR A 414 15.77 23.37 14.34
N LYS A 415 16.63 23.33 13.32
CA LYS A 415 18.06 23.68 13.47
C LYS A 415 18.26 25.17 13.77
N GLU A 416 17.48 26.04 13.12
CA GLU A 416 17.49 27.48 13.39
C GLU A 416 17.03 27.76 14.83
N TYR A 417 15.94 27.12 15.28
CA TYR A 417 15.52 27.14 16.68
C TYR A 417 16.57 26.59 17.66
N LEU A 418 17.28 25.52 17.30
CA LEU A 418 18.38 24.99 18.10
C LEU A 418 19.62 25.93 18.10
N SER A 419 19.81 26.74 17.06
CA SER A 419 20.88 27.73 16.96
C SER A 419 20.65 28.92 17.91
N SER A 420 19.39 29.31 18.15
CA SER A 420 19.05 30.41 19.06
C SER A 420 19.20 30.07 20.55
N PHE A 421 19.88 28.96 20.89
CA PHE A 421 20.37 28.67 22.24
C PHE A 421 21.89 28.89 22.38
N LEU A 422 22.57 29.31 21.30
CA LEU A 422 23.99 29.70 21.26
C LEU A 422 24.18 31.21 20.96
N GLN A 423 23.10 31.98 21.00
CA GLN A 423 23.06 33.45 20.89
C GLN A 423 22.67 34.05 22.24
#